data_AF-A0A6J1T940-F1
#
_entry.id   AF-A0A6J1T940-F1
#
_cell.length_a   1.000
_cell.length_b   1.000
_cell.length_c   1.000
_cell.angle_alpha   90.00
_cell.angle_beta   90.00
_cell.angle_gamma   90.00
#
_symmetry.space_group_name_H-M   'P 1'
#
loop_
_entity.id
_entity.type
_entity.pdbx_description
1 polymer ?
#
loop_
_entity_poly.entity_id
_entity_poly.type
_entity_poly.pdbx_seq_one_letter_code
_entity_poly.pdbx_strand_id
1 'polypeptide(L)'
;MDSSFFLDENGNRCPFIPPNATSTPRKKPKLDKKSAKYICPHCSKPYQVKFYYDKHVQSHNSQVTTSDVDVSRAVHLDCSDLSFRNVDGDTSVSSTSLFKQPTAPVQAAKKKGVNVKHKKKEEMVCTYCLKKYVCSKSFKMHMRAHYIQSAAARVPNADQILENTEEFSDKAMLGVANSPSFGDCGAKFRQLVGHIASISASEEWKDFCHSFCSELVDSIRDKKCLLPSSLATTLIDKLNSTLTNVKFNDLIKILKLGDLFDSDVLAQFFLEFGLNVMTEMFRYLCSTFRKCFTRNRQAGEPQVNISKEDRQVVYYIGGSIMRGFLKIAKRSGKSATWKKVAEVLKANILIEKPSGDIEPDSEWTKSVDRGSLLYINPPCQEFFIKLTQLVFSKEKRNGSIDYESVISTVSKSDLSVEWDSLISDSLDETVSFNLLNEIVLCFCRTCGRGFAKRRLNATRKKFLVSMPTRHLVASRKK
;
A
#
# COMPACT_ATOMS: atom_id res chain seq x y z
N MET A 1 17.54 2.73 -21.23
CA MET A 1 16.78 2.87 -19.97
C MET A 1 16.27 1.50 -19.58
N ASP A 2 17.11 0.75 -18.89
CA ASP A 2 16.82 -0.62 -18.49
C ASP A 2 15.97 -0.64 -17.22
N SER A 3 14.72 -1.06 -17.36
CA SER A 3 13.85 -1.36 -16.22
C SER A 3 13.91 -2.86 -15.94
N SER A 4 15.01 -3.29 -15.31
CA SER A 4 15.17 -4.65 -14.80
C SER A 4 14.21 -4.86 -13.61
N PHE A 5 13.03 -5.41 -13.89
CA PHE A 5 12.12 -5.91 -12.86
C PHE A 5 12.56 -7.32 -12.45
N PHE A 6 12.67 -7.57 -11.15
CA PHE A 6 13.05 -8.88 -10.60
C PHE A 6 12.07 -9.98 -11.03
N LEU A 7 12.65 -11.03 -11.61
CA LEU A 7 12.03 -12.33 -11.84
C LEU A 7 12.35 -13.21 -10.62
N ASP A 8 11.51 -14.20 -10.31
CA ASP A 8 11.93 -15.26 -9.40
C ASP A 8 13.08 -16.09 -10.02
N GLU A 9 13.63 -17.04 -9.26
CA GLU A 9 14.67 -17.98 -9.73
C GLU A 9 14.26 -18.77 -11.00
N ASN A 10 12.99 -18.69 -11.42
CA ASN A 10 12.43 -19.35 -12.59
C ASN A 10 12.03 -18.37 -13.71
N GLY A 11 12.44 -17.10 -13.67
CA GLY A 11 12.14 -16.15 -14.74
C GLY A 11 10.67 -15.69 -14.78
N ASN A 12 9.86 -15.96 -13.74
CA ASN A 12 8.44 -15.62 -13.72
C ASN A 12 8.17 -14.33 -12.94
N ARG A 13 7.22 -13.54 -13.44
CA ARG A 13 6.70 -12.37 -12.73
C ARG A 13 5.84 -12.84 -11.56
N CYS A 14 6.22 -12.50 -10.33
CA CYS A 14 5.38 -12.66 -9.15
C CYS A 14 4.51 -11.39 -8.95
N PRO A 15 3.27 -11.31 -9.46
CA PRO A 15 2.32 -10.40 -8.84
C PRO A 15 2.13 -10.89 -7.39
N PHE A 16 2.07 -9.97 -6.42
CA PHE A 16 1.75 -10.25 -5.02
C PHE A 16 0.28 -10.71 -4.91
N ILE A 17 -0.01 -11.86 -5.49
CA ILE A 17 -1.29 -12.55 -5.45
C ILE A 17 -1.06 -13.60 -4.38
N PRO A 18 -1.70 -13.51 -3.20
CA PRO A 18 -1.66 -14.61 -2.26
C PRO A 18 -2.08 -15.87 -3.02
N PRO A 19 -1.41 -17.03 -2.86
CA PRO A 19 -1.52 -18.20 -3.74
C PRO A 19 -2.92 -18.87 -3.81
N ASN A 20 -3.97 -18.18 -3.38
CA ASN A 20 -5.38 -18.58 -3.46
C ASN A 20 -6.37 -17.47 -3.91
N ALA A 21 -5.94 -16.30 -4.38
CA ALA A 21 -6.88 -15.30 -4.93
C ALA A 21 -7.36 -15.65 -6.36
N THR A 22 -6.64 -16.54 -7.05
CA THR A 22 -7.23 -17.41 -8.07
C THR A 22 -7.76 -18.63 -7.35
N SER A 23 -9.06 -18.61 -7.04
CA SER A 23 -9.79 -19.87 -6.86
C SER A 23 -9.35 -20.77 -8.01
N THR A 24 -8.73 -21.93 -7.72
CA THR A 24 -8.78 -23.03 -8.69
C THR A 24 -10.21 -23.05 -9.21
N PRO A 25 -10.44 -23.04 -10.54
CA PRO A 25 -11.79 -23.15 -11.03
C PRO A 25 -12.27 -24.50 -10.50
N ARG A 26 -13.02 -24.49 -9.38
CA ARG A 26 -13.92 -25.57 -9.05
C ARG A 26 -14.69 -25.72 -10.35
N LYS A 27 -14.42 -26.80 -11.09
CA LYS A 27 -15.24 -27.19 -12.22
C LYS A 27 -16.64 -27.20 -11.63
N LYS A 28 -17.41 -26.12 -11.85
CA LYS A 28 -18.80 -26.07 -11.42
C LYS A 28 -19.36 -27.34 -12.04
N PRO A 29 -19.93 -28.26 -11.25
CA PRO A 29 -20.55 -29.45 -11.82
C PRO A 29 -21.44 -28.94 -12.95
N LYS A 30 -21.18 -29.40 -14.18
CA LYS A 30 -22.07 -29.07 -15.29
C LYS A 30 -23.40 -29.65 -14.84
N LEU A 31 -24.36 -28.76 -14.58
CA LEU A 31 -25.66 -29.17 -14.10
C LEU A 31 -26.30 -29.94 -15.25
N ASP A 32 -26.43 -31.26 -15.10
CA ASP A 32 -27.09 -32.06 -16.11
C ASP A 32 -28.54 -31.60 -16.21
N LYS A 33 -29.04 -31.42 -17.45
CA LYS A 33 -30.44 -31.03 -17.68
C LYS A 33 -31.43 -31.99 -17.00
N LYS A 34 -31.03 -33.25 -16.79
CA LYS A 34 -31.82 -34.29 -16.11
C LYS A 34 -31.95 -34.08 -14.60
N SER A 35 -31.01 -33.39 -13.95
CA SER A 35 -31.03 -33.15 -12.50
C SER A 35 -31.57 -31.77 -12.11
N ALA A 36 -32.01 -30.98 -13.09
CA ALA A 36 -32.51 -29.63 -12.89
C ALA A 36 -34.00 -29.68 -12.54
N LYS A 37 -34.38 -29.10 -11.39
CA LYS A 37 -35.78 -29.01 -10.96
C LYS A 37 -36.57 -27.93 -11.71
N TYR A 38 -35.89 -26.94 -12.29
CA TYR A 38 -36.52 -25.81 -12.97
C TYR A 38 -35.82 -25.55 -14.30
N ILE A 39 -36.55 -25.45 -15.40
CA ILE A 39 -36.02 -25.15 -16.74
C ILE A 39 -36.73 -23.91 -17.25
N CYS A 40 -35.98 -22.87 -17.63
CA CYS A 40 -36.57 -21.64 -18.17
C CYS A 40 -37.28 -21.91 -19.50
N PRO A 41 -38.57 -21.55 -19.65
CA PRO A 41 -39.31 -21.78 -20.89
C PRO A 41 -38.79 -20.92 -22.06
N HIS A 42 -38.25 -19.73 -21.80
CA HIS A 42 -37.81 -18.80 -22.85
C HIS A 42 -36.45 -19.16 -23.46
N CYS A 43 -35.53 -19.78 -22.70
CA CYS A 43 -34.18 -20.06 -23.20
C CYS A 43 -33.63 -21.44 -22.81
N SER A 44 -34.46 -22.33 -22.27
CA SER A 44 -34.11 -23.72 -21.92
C SER A 44 -32.91 -23.87 -20.97
N LYS A 45 -32.61 -22.85 -20.15
CA LYS A 45 -31.53 -22.92 -19.15
C LYS A 45 -32.00 -23.68 -17.90
N PRO A 46 -31.26 -24.71 -17.44
CA PRO A 46 -31.59 -25.48 -16.25
C PRO A 46 -31.12 -24.79 -14.96
N TYR A 47 -31.92 -24.90 -13.90
CA TYR A 47 -31.68 -24.37 -12.57
C TYR A 47 -32.07 -25.41 -11.50
N GLN A 48 -31.25 -25.52 -10.44
CA GLN A 48 -31.52 -26.43 -9.32
C GLN A 48 -32.32 -25.77 -8.19
N VAL A 49 -32.24 -24.44 -8.08
CA VAL A 49 -32.84 -23.64 -7.01
C VAL A 49 -33.81 -22.63 -7.60
N LYS A 50 -35.05 -22.63 -7.10
CA LYS A 50 -36.16 -21.78 -7.58
C LYS A 50 -35.81 -20.29 -7.61
N PHE A 51 -35.12 -19.79 -6.60
CA PHE A 51 -34.71 -18.38 -6.51
C PHE A 51 -33.91 -17.88 -7.74
N TYR A 52 -32.96 -18.68 -8.25
CA TYR A 52 -32.18 -18.30 -9.43
C TYR A 52 -32.97 -18.43 -10.73
N TYR A 53 -33.93 -19.36 -10.77
CA TYR A 53 -34.88 -19.51 -11.86
C TYR A 53 -35.82 -18.29 -11.94
N ASP A 54 -36.47 -17.91 -10.85
CA ASP A 54 -37.43 -16.80 -10.81
C ASP A 54 -36.76 -15.48 -11.23
N LYS A 55 -35.57 -15.20 -10.70
CA LYS A 55 -34.78 -14.02 -11.07
C LYS A 55 -34.40 -14.02 -12.55
N HIS A 56 -34.15 -15.19 -13.12
CA HIS A 56 -33.83 -15.31 -14.54
C HIS A 56 -35.09 -15.12 -15.41
N VAL A 57 -36.23 -15.68 -15.04
CA VAL A 57 -37.51 -15.48 -15.76
C VAL A 57 -37.88 -13.99 -15.78
N GLN A 58 -37.69 -13.28 -14.66
CA GLN A 58 -37.91 -11.83 -14.60
C GLN A 58 -37.06 -11.04 -15.60
N SER A 59 -35.87 -11.52 -15.96
CA SER A 59 -35.02 -10.83 -16.94
C SER A 59 -35.54 -10.90 -18.37
N HIS A 60 -36.39 -11.88 -18.70
CA HIS A 60 -37.07 -11.92 -20.00
C HIS A 60 -38.22 -10.91 -20.07
N ASN A 61 -38.92 -10.71 -18.95
CA ASN A 61 -40.02 -9.73 -18.85
C ASN A 61 -39.55 -8.28 -18.72
N SER A 62 -38.24 -8.06 -18.56
CA SER A 62 -37.66 -6.72 -18.40
C SER A 62 -37.29 -6.06 -19.73
N GLN A 63 -37.70 -6.62 -20.88
CA GLN A 63 -37.73 -5.86 -22.13
C GLN A 63 -38.90 -4.88 -22.09
N VAL A 64 -38.73 -3.82 -21.31
CA VAL A 64 -39.59 -2.64 -21.34
C VAL A 64 -39.36 -1.94 -22.67
N THR A 65 -40.44 -1.79 -23.42
CA THR A 65 -40.60 -0.91 -24.57
C THR A 65 -40.04 0.47 -24.25
N THR A 66 -38.96 0.86 -24.94
CA THR A 66 -38.48 2.25 -24.96
C THR A 66 -39.41 3.08 -25.83
N SER A 67 -40.54 3.47 -25.27
CA SER A 67 -41.32 4.63 -25.70
C SER A 67 -41.43 5.52 -24.47
N ASP A 68 -40.97 6.76 -24.60
CA ASP A 68 -40.96 7.82 -23.58
C ASP A 68 -39.83 7.75 -22.54
N VAL A 69 -38.62 8.04 -23.00
CA VAL A 69 -37.64 8.76 -22.18
C VAL A 69 -37.19 9.99 -22.97
N ASP A 70 -37.58 11.15 -22.46
CA ASP A 70 -37.26 12.49 -22.95
C ASP A 70 -35.74 12.74 -22.97
N VAL A 71 -35.19 12.84 -24.19
CA VAL A 71 -33.75 13.06 -24.48
C VAL A 71 -33.50 14.55 -24.75
N SER A 72 -33.83 15.40 -23.78
CA SER A 72 -33.61 16.86 -23.91
C SER A 72 -32.44 17.39 -23.07
N ARG A 73 -31.44 16.55 -22.73
CA ARG A 73 -30.22 17.00 -22.03
C ARG A 73 -29.04 16.03 -22.17
N ALA A 74 -28.48 15.95 -23.37
CA ALA A 74 -27.12 15.44 -23.58
C ALA A 74 -26.36 16.45 -24.44
N VAL A 75 -25.37 17.08 -23.81
CA VAL A 75 -24.47 18.08 -24.38
C VAL A 75 -23.61 17.41 -25.46
N HIS A 76 -23.62 18.06 -26.62
CA HIS A 76 -22.76 17.88 -27.78
C HIS A 76 -21.29 17.75 -27.39
N LEU A 77 -20.62 16.68 -27.80
CA LEU A 77 -19.17 16.65 -28.00
C LEU A 77 -18.92 15.90 -29.31
N ASP A 78 -18.61 16.68 -30.34
CA ASP A 78 -18.16 16.24 -31.65
C ASP A 78 -16.87 15.41 -31.54
N CYS A 79 -16.81 14.34 -32.33
CA CYS A 79 -15.59 13.61 -32.64
C CYS A 79 -15.59 13.26 -34.13
N SER A 80 -15.06 14.20 -34.91
CA SER A 80 -14.47 14.01 -36.24
C SER A 80 -13.10 14.71 -36.13
N ASP A 81 -11.96 14.30 -36.68
CA ASP A 81 -11.56 13.39 -37.72
C ASP A 81 -10.09 13.11 -37.47
N LEU A 82 -9.62 11.86 -37.45
CA LEU A 82 -8.24 11.53 -37.80
C LEU A 82 -8.19 10.14 -38.42
N SER A 83 -8.29 10.13 -39.75
CA SER A 83 -7.88 9.02 -40.58
C SER A 83 -6.35 8.95 -40.59
N PHE A 84 -5.78 7.77 -40.33
CA PHE A 84 -4.39 7.48 -40.66
C PHE A 84 -4.32 6.34 -41.65
N ARG A 85 -3.64 6.65 -42.76
CA ARG A 85 -3.34 5.82 -43.91
C ARG A 85 -2.59 4.54 -43.52
N ASN A 86 -2.93 3.47 -44.24
CA ASN A 86 -2.13 2.26 -44.36
C ASN A 86 -0.73 2.59 -44.92
N VAL A 87 0.28 1.96 -44.34
CA VAL A 87 1.58 1.73 -45.01
C VAL A 87 1.93 0.26 -44.78
N ASP A 88 1.82 -0.51 -45.86
CA ASP A 88 2.43 -1.83 -46.01
C ASP A 88 3.95 -1.70 -46.06
N GLY A 89 4.64 -2.68 -45.51
CA GLY A 89 6.10 -2.74 -45.49
C GLY A 89 6.58 -4.11 -45.07
N ASP A 90 6.64 -5.02 -46.04
CA ASP A 90 7.33 -6.30 -45.98
C ASP A 90 8.78 -6.13 -45.53
N THR A 91 9.23 -6.91 -44.54
CA THR A 91 10.61 -7.44 -44.54
C THR A 91 10.69 -8.74 -43.76
N SER A 92 10.88 -9.81 -44.51
CA SER A 92 11.34 -11.13 -44.07
C SER A 92 12.81 -11.09 -43.65
N VAL A 93 13.17 -11.57 -42.46
CA VAL A 93 14.46 -12.25 -42.25
C VAL A 93 14.32 -13.36 -41.20
N SER A 94 14.82 -14.52 -41.63
CA SER A 94 14.93 -15.81 -40.97
C SER A 94 15.87 -15.77 -39.76
N SER A 95 15.51 -16.44 -38.67
CA SER A 95 16.52 -17.04 -37.77
C SER A 95 15.94 -18.25 -37.02
N THR A 96 16.52 -19.39 -37.37
CA THR A 96 16.40 -20.71 -36.77
C THR A 96 16.75 -20.71 -35.29
N SER A 97 15.83 -21.19 -34.46
CA SER A 97 16.08 -21.54 -33.06
C SER A 97 15.38 -22.86 -32.74
N LEU A 98 16.21 -23.90 -32.56
CA LEU A 98 15.87 -25.24 -32.12
C LEU A 98 15.46 -25.21 -30.64
N PHE A 99 14.17 -25.32 -30.36
CA PHE A 99 13.67 -25.71 -29.04
C PHE A 99 12.78 -26.95 -29.15
N LYS A 100 13.20 -28.02 -28.47
CA LYS A 100 12.47 -29.28 -28.33
C LYS A 100 11.12 -29.01 -27.63
N GLN A 101 10.02 -29.26 -28.34
CA GLN A 101 8.68 -29.29 -27.77
C GLN A 101 8.48 -30.54 -26.89
N PRO A 102 7.81 -30.44 -25.73
CA PRO A 102 7.37 -31.60 -24.97
C PRO A 102 6.21 -32.30 -25.69
N THR A 103 6.27 -33.63 -25.70
CA THR A 103 5.28 -34.58 -26.20
C THR A 103 3.84 -34.24 -25.83
N ALA A 104 2.97 -34.26 -26.85
CA ALA A 104 1.54 -33.98 -26.77
C ALA A 104 0.78 -35.01 -25.89
N PRO A 105 -0.25 -34.58 -25.15
CA PRO A 105 -1.20 -35.52 -24.55
C PRO A 105 -2.23 -35.99 -25.59
N VAL A 106 -2.56 -37.28 -25.43
CA VAL A 106 -3.52 -38.11 -26.16
C VAL A 106 -4.77 -37.37 -26.66
N GLN A 107 -5.07 -37.59 -27.94
CA GLN A 107 -6.21 -37.02 -28.67
C GLN A 107 -7.55 -37.49 -28.07
N ALA A 108 -8.27 -36.57 -27.42
CA ALA A 108 -9.69 -36.75 -27.13
C ALA A 108 -10.53 -36.29 -28.33
N ALA A 109 -11.50 -37.12 -28.72
CA ALA A 109 -12.33 -37.02 -29.91
C ALA A 109 -12.88 -35.61 -30.20
N LYS A 110 -12.66 -35.16 -31.45
CA LYS A 110 -13.20 -33.95 -32.07
C LYS A 110 -14.74 -33.96 -32.02
N LYS A 111 -15.35 -33.16 -31.13
CA LYS A 111 -16.72 -32.67 -31.33
C LYS A 111 -16.69 -31.51 -32.32
N LYS A 112 -17.45 -31.65 -33.42
CA LYS A 112 -17.65 -30.62 -34.45
C LYS A 112 -18.03 -29.28 -33.79
N GLY A 113 -17.15 -28.29 -33.98
CA GLY A 113 -17.18 -27.00 -33.30
C GLY A 113 -18.20 -26.03 -33.90
N VAL A 114 -19.05 -25.48 -33.05
CA VAL A 114 -19.74 -24.22 -33.33
C VAL A 114 -18.67 -23.14 -33.32
N ASN A 115 -18.50 -22.47 -34.46
CA ASN A 115 -17.52 -21.41 -34.68
C ASN A 115 -17.95 -20.14 -33.92
N VAL A 116 -17.79 -20.15 -32.60
CA VAL A 116 -18.07 -18.98 -31.76
C VAL A 116 -16.94 -17.98 -32.03
N LYS A 117 -17.21 -16.99 -32.90
CA LYS A 117 -16.33 -15.82 -33.08
C LYS A 117 -16.10 -15.20 -31.70
N HIS A 118 -14.95 -15.48 -31.10
CA HIS A 118 -14.56 -14.84 -29.85
C HIS A 118 -14.34 -13.36 -30.13
N LYS A 119 -15.28 -12.52 -29.69
CA LYS A 119 -15.17 -11.07 -29.74
C LYS A 119 -13.82 -10.68 -29.10
N LYS A 120 -12.91 -10.11 -29.90
CA LYS A 120 -11.60 -9.65 -29.45
C LYS A 120 -11.83 -8.71 -28.27
N LYS A 121 -11.28 -9.05 -27.11
CA LYS A 121 -11.41 -8.19 -25.93
C LYS A 121 -10.59 -6.94 -26.19
N GLU A 122 -11.21 -5.80 -25.97
CA GLU A 122 -10.57 -4.50 -26.07
C GLU A 122 -9.41 -4.40 -25.07
N GLU A 123 -8.25 -3.96 -25.55
CA GLU A 123 -7.04 -3.82 -24.76
C GLU A 123 -7.02 -2.43 -24.11
N MET A 124 -6.79 -2.37 -22.80
CA MET A 124 -6.55 -1.11 -22.09
C MET A 124 -5.06 -0.81 -22.08
N VAL A 125 -4.66 0.41 -22.44
CA VAL A 125 -3.26 0.84 -22.48
C VAL A 125 -2.98 1.82 -21.35
N CYS A 126 -1.91 1.60 -20.59
CA CYS A 126 -1.50 2.52 -19.53
C CYS A 126 -0.92 3.79 -20.13
N THR A 127 -1.42 4.96 -19.72
CA THR A 127 -0.91 6.24 -20.20
C THR A 127 0.48 6.59 -19.67
N TYR A 128 0.91 6.00 -18.55
CA TYR A 128 2.22 6.30 -17.94
C TYR A 128 3.37 5.48 -18.52
N CYS A 129 3.15 4.21 -18.86
CA CYS A 129 4.22 3.32 -19.35
C CYS A 129 3.85 2.52 -20.60
N LEU A 130 2.71 2.81 -21.21
CA LEU A 130 2.22 2.23 -22.47
C LEU A 130 2.01 0.70 -22.45
N LYS A 131 2.05 0.07 -21.27
CA LYS A 131 1.76 -1.36 -21.10
C LYS A 131 0.29 -1.65 -21.39
N LYS A 132 0.04 -2.74 -22.13
CA LYS A 132 -1.30 -3.18 -22.55
C LYS A 132 -1.86 -4.25 -21.62
N TYR A 133 -3.17 -4.20 -21.37
CA TYR A 133 -3.88 -5.07 -20.45
C TYR A 133 -5.21 -5.53 -21.04
N VAL A 134 -5.42 -6.85 -21.07
CA VAL A 134 -6.69 -7.46 -21.51
C VAL A 134 -7.75 -7.49 -20.40
N CYS A 135 -7.34 -7.28 -19.14
CA CYS A 135 -8.22 -7.36 -17.97
C CYS A 135 -8.25 -6.04 -17.20
N SER A 136 -9.46 -5.52 -16.96
CA SER A 136 -9.66 -4.27 -16.22
C SER A 136 -9.11 -4.33 -14.79
N LYS A 137 -9.14 -5.51 -14.15
CA LYS A 137 -8.56 -5.71 -12.82
C LYS A 137 -7.04 -5.50 -12.82
N SER A 138 -6.33 -6.13 -13.76
CA SER A 138 -4.87 -6.01 -13.88
C SER A 138 -4.47 -4.59 -14.26
N PHE A 139 -5.22 -3.97 -15.16
CA PHE A 139 -5.03 -2.57 -15.55
C PHE A 139 -5.15 -1.62 -14.36
N LYS A 140 -6.22 -1.75 -13.56
CA LYS A 140 -6.45 -0.91 -12.37
C LYS A 140 -5.35 -1.11 -11.32
N MET A 141 -4.96 -2.36 -11.04
CA MET A 141 -3.84 -2.64 -10.13
C MET A 141 -2.55 -1.98 -10.60
N HIS A 142 -2.29 -1.99 -11.91
CA HIS A 142 -1.13 -1.33 -12.49
C HIS A 142 -1.19 0.20 -12.38
N MET A 143 -2.33 0.81 -12.71
CA MET A 143 -2.53 2.26 -12.57
C MET A 143 -2.37 2.73 -11.12
N ARG A 144 -2.84 1.93 -10.15
CA ARG A 144 -2.59 2.21 -8.72
C ARG A 144 -1.11 2.34 -8.42
N ALA A 145 -0.28 1.41 -8.91
CA ALA A 145 1.16 1.48 -8.70
C ALA A 145 1.75 2.79 -9.23
N HIS A 146 1.29 3.30 -10.37
CA HIS A 146 1.72 4.60 -10.89
C HIS A 146 1.28 5.79 -10.02
N TYR A 147 0.02 5.83 -9.57
CA TYR A 147 -0.44 6.91 -8.70
C TYR A 147 0.32 6.97 -7.38
N ILE A 148 0.67 5.79 -6.86
CA ILE A 148 1.44 5.62 -5.65
C ILE A 148 2.89 6.08 -5.88
N GLN A 149 3.54 5.58 -6.93
CA GLN A 149 4.89 6.00 -7.30
C GLN A 149 4.98 7.51 -7.57
N SER A 150 3.94 8.10 -8.15
CA SER A 150 3.86 9.54 -8.41
C SER A 150 3.57 10.37 -7.15
N ALA A 151 2.93 9.81 -6.14
CA ALA A 151 2.74 10.47 -4.85
C ALA A 151 4.02 10.41 -4.01
N ALA A 152 4.64 9.24 -3.97
CA ALA A 152 5.92 8.96 -3.35
C ALA A 152 7.06 9.80 -3.94
N ALA A 153 7.15 9.90 -5.27
CA ALA A 153 8.18 10.68 -5.95
C ALA A 153 8.12 12.22 -5.70
N ARG A 154 7.17 12.72 -4.89
CA ARG A 154 7.12 14.14 -4.49
C ARG A 154 7.89 14.43 -3.21
N VAL A 155 8.38 13.38 -2.53
CA VAL A 155 9.11 13.49 -1.26
C VAL A 155 10.26 12.50 -1.30
N PRO A 156 11.50 12.92 -1.01
CA PRO A 156 11.92 14.26 -0.60
C PRO A 156 12.03 15.25 -1.77
N ASN A 157 11.66 16.52 -1.55
CA ASN A 157 12.10 17.62 -2.41
C ASN A 157 13.52 17.99 -1.97
N ALA A 158 14.52 17.60 -2.78
CA ALA A 158 15.93 17.83 -2.50
C ALA A 158 16.23 19.30 -2.21
N ASP A 159 15.71 20.21 -3.04
CA ASP A 159 15.95 21.65 -2.90
C ASP A 159 15.41 22.18 -1.57
N GLN A 160 14.21 21.74 -1.16
CA GLN A 160 13.65 22.12 0.14
C GLN A 160 14.45 21.58 1.32
N ILE A 161 15.05 20.39 1.22
CA ILE A 161 15.97 19.90 2.26
C ILE A 161 17.18 20.82 2.33
N LEU A 162 17.79 21.15 1.19
CA LEU A 162 19.00 21.97 1.14
C LEU A 162 18.74 23.39 1.68
N GLU A 163 17.57 23.97 1.39
CA GLU A 163 17.12 25.25 1.97
C GLU A 163 17.02 25.24 3.50
N ASN A 164 16.88 24.07 4.14
CA ASN A 164 16.75 23.93 5.60
C ASN A 164 18.03 23.38 6.27
N THR A 165 19.16 23.36 5.55
CA THR A 165 20.43 22.79 6.03
C THR A 165 20.93 23.43 7.33
N GLU A 166 20.83 24.76 7.45
CA GLU A 166 21.28 25.48 8.65
C GLU A 166 20.48 25.02 9.89
N GLU A 167 19.15 24.94 9.79
CA GLU A 167 18.29 24.47 10.87
C GLU A 167 18.62 23.02 11.29
N PHE A 168 18.91 22.15 10.32
CA PHE A 168 19.31 20.77 10.63
C PHE A 168 20.65 20.71 11.35
N SER A 169 21.60 21.52 10.92
CA SER A 169 22.96 21.55 11.46
C SER A 169 22.98 22.08 12.89
N ASP A 170 22.22 23.13 13.17
CA ASP A 170 22.10 23.72 14.51
C ASP A 170 21.48 22.72 15.51
N LYS A 171 20.37 22.09 15.11
CA LYS A 171 19.72 21.06 15.93
C LYS A 171 20.61 19.83 16.11
N ALA A 172 21.35 19.45 15.06
CA ALA A 172 22.27 18.34 15.14
C ALA A 172 23.43 18.62 16.10
N MET A 173 24.00 19.82 16.05
CA MET A 173 25.03 20.26 16.99
C MET A 173 24.52 20.26 18.43
N LEU A 174 23.28 20.72 18.66
CA LEU A 174 22.65 20.63 19.97
C LEU A 174 22.47 19.17 20.42
N GLY A 175 22.13 18.27 19.51
CA GLY A 175 22.05 16.83 19.76
C GLY A 175 23.40 16.23 20.18
N VAL A 176 24.47 16.56 19.45
CA VAL A 176 25.84 16.11 19.77
C VAL A 176 26.33 16.66 21.10
N ALA A 177 26.06 17.94 21.40
CA ALA A 177 26.45 18.56 22.66
C ALA A 177 25.77 17.91 23.89
N ASN A 178 24.58 17.34 23.70
CA ASN A 178 23.82 16.65 24.74
C ASN A 178 24.00 15.12 24.72
N SER A 179 24.82 14.59 23.82
CA SER A 179 25.03 13.15 23.67
C SER A 179 25.67 12.55 24.92
N PRO A 180 25.14 11.46 25.51
CA PRO A 180 25.79 10.80 26.65
C PRO A 180 27.02 9.97 26.24
N SER A 181 27.31 9.87 24.94
CA SER A 181 28.18 8.85 24.32
C SER A 181 29.69 9.16 24.44
N PHE A 182 30.10 9.86 25.49
CA PHE A 182 31.43 10.46 25.56
C PHE A 182 32.58 9.48 25.83
N GLY A 183 32.32 8.24 26.26
CA GLY A 183 33.34 7.21 26.50
C GLY A 183 34.58 7.71 27.28
N ASP A 184 35.74 7.11 27.02
CA ASP A 184 37.02 7.52 27.63
C ASP A 184 37.59 8.82 27.01
N CYS A 185 37.13 9.19 25.81
CA CYS A 185 37.56 10.40 25.09
C CYS A 185 36.75 11.66 25.46
N GLY A 186 35.89 11.59 26.47
CA GLY A 186 34.83 12.57 26.69
C GLY A 186 35.26 14.01 26.97
N ALA A 187 36.47 14.21 27.50
CA ALA A 187 37.02 15.54 27.67
C ALA A 187 37.41 16.17 26.32
N LYS A 188 38.15 15.43 25.49
CA LYS A 188 38.59 15.86 24.16
C LYS A 188 37.39 16.05 23.22
N PHE A 189 36.41 15.16 23.29
CA PHE A 189 35.18 15.30 22.51
C PHE A 189 34.41 16.57 22.88
N ARG A 190 34.26 16.87 24.18
CA ARG A 190 33.60 18.12 24.61
C ARG A 190 34.39 19.37 24.21
N GLN A 191 35.72 19.31 24.20
CA GLN A 191 36.55 20.40 23.67
C GLN A 191 36.31 20.60 22.18
N LEU A 192 36.24 19.52 21.39
CA LEU A 192 35.91 19.57 19.97
C LEU A 192 34.52 20.17 19.73
N VAL A 193 33.50 19.73 20.46
CA VAL A 193 32.15 20.29 20.38
C VAL A 193 32.15 21.78 20.72
N GLY A 194 32.86 22.19 21.77
CA GLY A 194 32.99 23.59 22.15
C GLY A 194 33.69 24.43 21.07
N HIS A 195 34.75 23.89 20.45
CA HIS A 195 35.43 24.53 19.34
C HIS A 195 34.52 24.70 18.12
N ILE A 196 33.81 23.65 17.72
CA ILE A 196 32.88 23.70 16.59
C ILE A 196 31.72 24.66 16.87
N ALA A 197 31.17 24.67 18.09
CA ALA A 197 30.16 25.63 18.49
C ALA A 197 30.65 27.08 18.36
N SER A 198 31.93 27.36 18.67
CA SER A 198 32.52 28.70 18.52
C SER A 198 32.65 29.17 17.07
N ILE A 199 32.76 28.24 16.12
CA ILE A 199 32.82 28.53 14.68
C ILE A 199 31.48 28.28 13.96
N SER A 200 30.41 27.95 14.66
CA SER A 200 29.10 27.64 14.05
C SER A 200 28.50 28.79 13.24
N ALA A 201 28.86 30.04 13.57
CA ALA A 201 28.44 31.21 12.82
C ALA A 201 29.35 31.55 11.61
N SER A 202 30.46 30.83 11.44
CA SER A 202 31.42 31.07 10.36
C SER A 202 30.90 30.60 9.00
N GLU A 203 31.38 31.22 7.92
CA GLU A 203 31.04 30.79 6.56
C GLU A 203 31.62 29.40 6.27
N GLU A 204 32.79 29.06 6.83
CA GLU A 204 33.39 27.73 6.70
C GLU A 204 32.49 26.62 7.26
N TRP A 205 31.82 26.87 8.39
CA TRP A 205 30.87 25.91 8.96
C TRP A 205 29.62 25.75 8.10
N LYS A 206 29.09 26.86 7.58
CA LYS A 206 27.93 26.84 6.68
C LYS A 206 28.24 26.09 5.38
N ASP A 207 29.40 26.36 4.78
CA ASP A 207 29.90 25.70 3.57
C ASP A 207 30.08 24.19 3.79
N PHE A 208 30.65 23.81 4.95
CA PHE A 208 30.76 22.41 5.35
C PHE A 208 29.38 21.76 5.46
N CYS A 209 28.44 22.36 6.20
CA CYS A 209 27.11 21.82 6.43
C CYS A 209 26.32 21.66 5.12
N HIS A 210 26.37 22.68 4.26
CA HIS A 210 25.74 22.66 2.95
C HIS A 210 26.33 21.57 2.06
N SER A 211 27.65 21.46 1.99
CA SER A 211 28.33 20.42 1.19
C SER A 211 28.03 19.02 1.70
N PHE A 212 28.04 18.82 3.03
CA PHE A 212 27.70 17.57 3.67
C PHE A 212 26.25 17.15 3.40
N CYS A 213 25.30 18.08 3.57
CA CYS A 213 23.90 17.82 3.28
C CYS A 213 23.65 17.58 1.78
N SER A 214 24.31 18.33 0.89
CA SER A 214 24.26 18.10 -0.56
C SER A 214 24.68 16.69 -0.92
N GLU A 215 25.81 16.20 -0.38
CA GLU A 215 26.29 14.85 -0.66
C GLU A 215 25.31 13.78 -0.14
N LEU A 216 24.67 13.99 1.02
CA LEU A 216 23.61 13.10 1.52
C LEU A 216 22.38 13.11 0.60
N VAL A 217 21.93 14.30 0.22
CA VAL A 217 20.71 14.53 -0.57
C VAL A 217 20.86 14.06 -2.03
N ASP A 218 22.05 14.16 -2.62
CA ASP A 218 22.26 13.73 -4.00
C ASP A 218 21.97 12.24 -4.20
N SER A 219 22.16 11.43 -3.16
CA SER A 219 21.82 10.00 -3.20
C SER A 219 20.32 9.70 -3.26
N ILE A 220 19.49 10.64 -2.80
CA ILE A 220 18.03 10.51 -2.74
C ILE A 220 17.33 11.29 -3.85
N ARG A 221 18.03 12.21 -4.54
CA ARG A 221 17.48 13.06 -5.61
C ARG A 221 16.79 12.25 -6.72
N ASP A 222 17.39 11.14 -7.12
CA ASP A 222 16.86 10.26 -8.18
C ASP A 222 16.10 9.05 -7.65
N LYS A 223 16.08 8.84 -6.33
CA LYS A 223 15.44 7.67 -5.72
C LYS A 223 13.97 7.95 -5.42
N LYS A 224 13.12 7.04 -5.86
CA LYS A 224 11.68 7.06 -5.58
C LYS A 224 11.40 6.20 -4.37
N CYS A 225 11.51 6.77 -3.17
CA CYS A 225 11.12 6.09 -1.93
C CYS A 225 9.60 6.23 -1.75
N LEU A 226 8.91 5.09 -1.61
CA LEU A 226 7.48 5.00 -1.30
C LEU A 226 7.17 5.17 0.19
N LEU A 227 8.13 4.87 1.07
CA LEU A 227 8.00 4.83 2.51
C LEU A 227 9.18 5.56 3.20
N PRO A 228 8.95 6.23 4.35
CA PRO A 228 10.00 6.84 5.16
C PRO A 228 11.16 5.88 5.53
N SER A 229 10.84 4.62 5.82
CA SER A 229 11.80 3.56 6.14
C SER A 229 12.86 3.29 5.06
N SER A 230 12.44 3.22 3.80
CA SER A 230 13.33 3.03 2.64
C SER A 230 14.26 4.22 2.48
N LEU A 231 13.74 5.42 2.71
CA LEU A 231 14.53 6.64 2.71
C LEU A 231 15.56 6.63 3.85
N ALA A 232 15.19 6.15 5.04
CA ALA A 232 16.10 6.02 6.19
C ALA A 232 17.25 5.09 5.90
N THR A 233 16.95 3.91 5.36
CA THR A 233 17.98 2.96 4.96
C THR A 233 18.93 3.56 3.94
N THR A 234 18.38 4.25 2.93
CA THR A 234 19.19 4.91 1.89
C THR A 234 20.10 6.00 2.45
N LEU A 235 19.58 6.86 3.34
CA LEU A 235 20.38 7.94 3.93
C LEU A 235 21.45 7.39 4.86
N ILE A 236 21.17 6.34 5.64
CA ILE A 236 22.15 5.67 6.49
C ILE A 236 23.27 5.06 5.64
N ASP A 237 22.93 4.34 4.57
CA ASP A 237 23.92 3.77 3.65
C ASP A 237 24.79 4.87 3.02
N LYS A 238 24.17 5.99 2.66
CA LYS A 238 24.89 7.15 2.11
C LYS A 238 25.78 7.81 3.16
N LEU A 239 25.30 7.99 4.39
CA LEU A 239 26.10 8.54 5.48
C LEU A 239 27.34 7.70 5.73
N ASN A 240 27.17 6.37 5.84
CA ASN A 240 28.28 5.44 6.00
C ASN A 240 29.27 5.56 4.84
N SER A 241 28.78 5.65 3.60
CA SER A 241 29.63 5.87 2.43
C SER A 241 30.34 7.22 2.47
N THR A 242 29.68 8.29 2.90
CA THR A 242 30.27 9.63 3.01
C THR A 242 31.37 9.64 4.05
N LEU A 243 31.11 9.16 5.27
CA LEU A 243 32.08 9.13 6.38
C LEU A 243 33.32 8.26 6.08
N THR A 244 33.20 7.28 5.20
CA THR A 244 34.32 6.40 4.78
C THR A 244 35.01 6.87 3.50
N ASN A 245 34.50 7.91 2.83
CA ASN A 245 35.05 8.37 1.55
C ASN A 245 36.23 9.32 1.76
N VAL A 246 37.21 9.28 0.85
CA VAL A 246 38.29 10.27 0.75
C VAL A 246 37.74 11.70 0.69
N LYS A 247 36.59 11.91 0.03
CA LYS A 247 35.91 13.21 -0.04
C LYS A 247 35.57 13.80 1.34
N PHE A 248 35.33 12.96 2.34
CA PHE A 248 35.02 13.45 3.67
C PHE A 248 36.23 14.08 4.36
N ASN A 249 37.44 13.60 4.06
CA ASN A 249 38.66 14.29 4.48
C ASN A 249 38.75 15.69 3.85
N ASP A 250 38.29 15.87 2.62
CA ASP A 250 38.23 17.19 1.97
C ASP A 250 37.20 18.11 2.63
N LEU A 251 36.07 17.56 3.09
CA LEU A 251 35.09 18.30 3.90
C LEU A 251 35.67 18.72 5.25
N ILE A 252 36.42 17.84 5.93
CA ILE A 252 37.06 18.17 7.22
C ILE A 252 38.11 19.27 7.07
N LYS A 253 38.84 19.29 5.94
CA LYS A 253 39.85 20.34 5.67
C LYS A 253 39.27 21.75 5.66
N ILE A 254 37.98 21.91 5.31
CA ILE A 254 37.27 23.20 5.37
C ILE A 254 37.32 23.77 6.80
N LEU A 255 37.17 22.89 7.80
CA LEU A 255 37.13 23.27 9.22
C LEU A 255 38.53 23.37 9.87
N LYS A 256 39.60 22.98 9.16
CA LYS A 256 41.00 23.03 9.64
C LYS A 256 41.21 22.33 11.00
N LEU A 257 40.47 21.25 11.27
CA LEU A 257 40.49 20.55 12.56
C LEU A 257 41.60 19.49 12.71
N GLY A 258 42.23 19.08 11.61
CA GLY A 258 43.10 17.91 11.55
C GLY A 258 44.33 17.97 12.47
N ASP A 259 44.84 19.16 12.75
CA ASP A 259 46.02 19.35 13.61
C ASP A 259 45.65 19.57 15.10
N LEU A 260 44.35 19.81 15.38
CA LEU A 260 43.88 20.21 16.71
C LEU A 260 43.33 19.05 17.54
N PHE A 261 42.86 17.99 16.87
CA PHE A 261 42.18 16.88 17.51
C PHE A 261 42.58 15.53 16.92
N ASP A 262 42.57 14.50 17.76
CA ASP A 262 42.87 13.13 17.34
C ASP A 262 41.85 12.63 16.30
N SER A 263 42.32 11.84 15.33
CA SER A 263 41.47 11.29 14.26
C SER A 263 40.25 10.52 14.80
N ASP A 264 40.40 9.79 15.90
CA ASP A 264 39.31 9.02 16.50
C ASP A 264 38.21 9.92 17.10
N VAL A 265 38.61 11.05 17.71
CA VAL A 265 37.67 12.02 18.28
C VAL A 265 36.90 12.73 17.16
N LEU A 266 37.58 13.08 16.07
CA LEU A 266 36.95 13.64 14.87
C LEU A 266 35.96 12.64 14.26
N ALA A 267 36.39 11.39 14.05
CA ALA A 267 35.54 10.35 13.47
C ALA A 267 34.26 10.13 14.31
N GLN A 268 34.40 10.04 15.64
CA GLN A 268 33.24 9.92 16.54
C GLN A 268 32.32 11.13 16.44
N PHE A 269 32.87 12.35 16.42
CA PHE A 269 32.08 13.58 16.33
C PHE A 269 31.25 13.60 15.05
N PHE A 270 31.86 13.33 13.90
CA PHE A 270 31.16 13.39 12.62
C PHE A 270 30.16 12.26 12.42
N LEU A 271 30.40 11.08 13.02
CA LEU A 271 29.40 10.03 13.07
C LEU A 271 28.16 10.50 13.84
N GLU A 272 28.34 11.04 15.05
CA GLU A 272 27.22 11.55 15.85
C GLU A 272 26.53 12.74 15.19
N PHE A 273 27.29 13.68 14.65
CA PHE A 273 26.76 14.82 13.91
C PHE A 273 25.94 14.37 12.71
N GLY A 274 26.49 13.47 11.88
CA GLY A 274 25.80 12.92 10.71
C GLY A 274 24.51 12.17 11.07
N LEU A 275 24.52 11.36 12.13
CA LEU A 275 23.32 10.68 12.63
C LEU A 275 22.24 11.66 13.09
N ASN A 276 22.63 12.74 13.78
CA ASN A 276 21.71 13.78 14.22
C ASN A 276 21.16 14.60 13.03
N VAL A 277 22.01 14.99 12.07
CA VAL A 277 21.58 15.67 10.82
C VAL A 277 20.54 14.82 10.09
N MET A 278 20.82 13.53 9.89
CA MET A 278 19.83 12.63 9.28
C MET A 278 18.53 12.56 10.07
N THR A 279 18.61 12.50 11.41
CA THR A 279 17.41 12.49 12.27
C THR A 279 16.57 13.75 12.08
N GLU A 280 17.20 14.92 11.97
CA GLU A 280 16.51 16.18 11.69
C GLU A 280 15.94 16.23 10.27
N MET A 281 16.67 15.77 9.26
CA MET A 281 16.16 15.60 7.90
C MET A 281 14.93 14.68 7.88
N PHE A 282 14.96 13.56 8.61
CA PHE A 282 13.82 12.67 8.75
C PHE A 282 12.63 13.33 9.41
N ARG A 283 12.87 14.06 10.50
CA ARG A 283 11.81 14.78 11.20
C ARG A 283 11.19 15.84 10.30
N TYR A 284 12.00 16.60 9.58
CA TYR A 284 11.57 17.57 8.60
C TYR A 284 10.71 16.91 7.52
N LEU A 285 11.22 15.85 6.88
CA LEU A 285 10.52 15.14 5.82
C LEU A 285 9.21 14.52 6.30
N CYS A 286 9.21 13.89 7.47
CA CYS A 286 7.98 13.39 8.09
C CYS A 286 6.99 14.53 8.37
N SER A 287 7.47 15.69 8.83
CA SER A 287 6.64 16.86 9.07
C SER A 287 6.08 17.45 7.78
N THR A 288 6.89 17.55 6.73
CA THR A 288 6.50 18.09 5.42
C THR A 288 5.54 17.16 4.72
N PHE A 289 5.80 15.85 4.79
CA PHE A 289 4.88 14.81 4.36
C PHE A 289 3.54 14.98 5.09
N ARG A 290 3.54 14.97 6.44
CA ARG A 290 2.33 15.18 7.25
C ARG A 290 1.63 16.50 6.93
N LYS A 291 2.34 17.62 6.77
CA LYS A 291 1.76 18.94 6.44
C LYS A 291 1.09 18.94 5.07
N CYS A 292 1.72 18.34 4.05
CA CYS A 292 1.16 18.20 2.71
C CYS A 292 -0.16 17.40 2.72
N PHE A 293 -0.31 16.45 3.65
CA PHE A 293 -1.52 15.62 3.73
C PHE A 293 -2.56 16.09 4.75
N THR A 294 -2.15 16.73 5.84
CA THR A 294 -3.05 17.31 6.86
C THR A 294 -3.72 18.59 6.37
N ARG A 295 -3.07 19.39 5.51
CA ARG A 295 -3.68 20.63 4.97
C ARG A 295 -4.93 20.38 4.14
N ASN A 296 -5.04 19.20 3.52
CA ASN A 296 -6.28 18.77 2.83
C ASN A 296 -7.39 18.33 3.79
N ARG A 297 -7.09 18.12 5.08
CA ARG A 297 -8.02 17.57 6.07
C ARG A 297 -8.75 18.65 6.87
N GLN A 298 -8.26 19.89 6.87
CA GLN A 298 -8.78 20.97 7.73
C GLN A 298 -9.89 21.82 7.09
N ALA A 299 -10.17 21.70 5.79
CA ALA A 299 -11.27 22.41 5.16
C ALA A 299 -12.57 21.58 5.18
N GLY A 300 -13.16 21.42 6.37
CA GLY A 300 -14.59 21.11 6.51
C GLY A 300 -15.06 19.69 6.19
N GLU A 301 -14.20 18.68 6.08
CA GLU A 301 -14.70 17.29 6.02
C GLU A 301 -15.31 16.92 7.39
N PRO A 302 -16.61 16.58 7.47
CA PRO A 302 -17.24 16.24 8.73
C PRO A 302 -16.54 15.00 9.31
N GLN A 303 -15.92 15.15 10.48
CA GLN A 303 -15.37 13.99 11.19
C GLN A 303 -16.51 13.04 11.52
N VAL A 304 -16.47 11.85 10.93
CA VAL A 304 -17.41 10.79 11.28
C VAL A 304 -17.09 10.37 12.71
N ASN A 305 -17.94 10.78 13.65
CA ASN A 305 -17.82 10.35 15.03
C ASN A 305 -18.19 8.86 15.11
N ILE A 306 -17.20 8.01 15.27
CA ILE A 306 -17.37 6.56 15.40
C ILE A 306 -17.68 6.27 16.86
N SER A 307 -18.90 5.77 17.14
CA SER A 307 -19.33 5.41 18.50
C SER A 307 -18.39 4.37 19.11
N LYS A 308 -18.34 4.29 20.44
CA LYS A 308 -17.50 3.32 21.15
C LYS A 308 -17.76 1.88 20.69
N GLU A 309 -19.02 1.51 20.49
CA GLU A 309 -19.43 0.18 20.02
C GLU A 309 -18.91 -0.08 18.59
N ASP A 310 -19.03 0.91 17.71
CA ASP A 310 -18.52 0.79 16.35
C ASP A 310 -16.98 0.75 16.30
N ARG A 311 -16.27 1.41 17.22
CA ARG A 311 -14.80 1.26 17.36
C ARG A 311 -14.42 -0.19 17.66
N GLN A 312 -15.10 -0.84 18.60
CA GLN A 312 -14.85 -2.24 18.92
C GLN A 312 -15.11 -3.15 17.70
N VAL A 313 -16.17 -2.88 16.93
CA VAL A 313 -16.43 -3.60 15.66
C VAL A 313 -15.29 -3.38 14.66
N VAL A 314 -14.78 -2.16 14.53
CA VAL A 314 -13.63 -1.85 13.68
C VAL A 314 -12.39 -2.63 14.12
N TYR A 315 -12.09 -2.68 15.43
CA TYR A 315 -10.97 -3.46 15.97
C TYR A 315 -11.11 -4.96 15.67
N TYR A 316 -12.34 -5.47 15.75
CA TYR A 316 -12.63 -6.85 15.38
C TYR A 316 -12.40 -7.14 13.90
N ILE A 317 -12.87 -6.27 13.00
CA ILE A 317 -12.63 -6.42 11.57
C ILE A 317 -11.13 -6.37 11.28
N GLY A 318 -10.43 -5.39 11.87
CA GLY A 318 -8.99 -5.23 11.72
C GLY A 318 -8.22 -6.47 12.16
N GLY A 319 -8.44 -6.95 13.38
CA GLY A 319 -7.83 -8.19 13.88
C GLY A 319 -8.17 -9.42 13.04
N SER A 320 -9.40 -9.53 12.52
CA SER A 320 -9.78 -10.63 11.62
C SER A 320 -9.05 -10.59 10.28
N ILE A 321 -8.75 -9.40 9.75
CA ILE A 321 -7.99 -9.25 8.51
C ILE A 321 -6.53 -9.59 8.75
N MET A 322 -5.91 -9.02 9.79
CA MET A 322 -4.51 -9.26 10.14
C MET A 322 -4.24 -10.75 10.41
N ARG A 323 -5.11 -11.42 11.17
CA ARG A 323 -5.03 -12.87 11.38
C ARG A 323 -5.21 -13.66 10.08
N GLY A 324 -6.05 -13.17 9.17
CA GLY A 324 -6.22 -13.75 7.83
C GLY A 324 -4.91 -13.75 7.05
N PHE A 325 -4.21 -12.61 7.02
CA PHE A 325 -2.89 -12.50 6.40
C PHE A 325 -1.83 -13.35 7.11
N LEU A 326 -1.83 -13.41 8.45
CA LEU A 326 -0.94 -14.32 9.17
C LEU A 326 -1.15 -15.79 8.78
N LYS A 327 -2.40 -16.22 8.58
CA LYS A 327 -2.70 -17.59 8.12
C LYS A 327 -2.21 -17.83 6.70
N ILE A 328 -2.36 -16.85 5.80
CA ILE A 328 -1.84 -16.92 4.42
C ILE A 328 -0.31 -17.02 4.44
N ALA A 329 0.33 -16.18 5.25
CA ALA A 329 1.78 -16.13 5.41
C ALA A 329 2.34 -17.48 5.90
N LYS A 330 1.74 -18.05 6.97
CA LYS A 330 2.10 -19.38 7.48
C LYS A 330 1.95 -20.49 6.44
N ARG A 331 0.86 -20.49 5.66
CA ARG A 331 0.65 -21.48 4.58
C ARG A 331 1.64 -21.31 3.42
N SER A 332 2.11 -20.09 3.23
CA SER A 332 3.08 -19.73 2.19
C SER A 332 4.52 -19.82 2.69
N GLY A 333 4.76 -20.53 3.80
CA GLY A 333 6.04 -20.57 4.52
C GLY A 333 7.23 -21.13 3.74
N LYS A 334 7.08 -21.50 2.46
CA LYS A 334 8.22 -21.75 1.56
C LYS A 334 8.87 -20.45 1.05
N SER A 335 8.12 -19.35 0.98
CA SER A 335 8.61 -18.04 0.56
C SER A 335 9.22 -17.28 1.74
N ALA A 336 10.49 -16.87 1.60
CA ALA A 336 11.18 -16.05 2.60
C ALA A 336 10.42 -14.75 2.92
N THR A 337 9.87 -14.10 1.89
CA THR A 337 9.02 -12.91 2.03
C THR A 337 7.83 -13.15 2.95
N TRP A 338 7.09 -14.24 2.74
CA TRP A 338 5.92 -14.56 3.57
C TRP A 338 6.29 -15.02 4.98
N LYS A 339 7.46 -15.64 5.18
CA LYS A 339 7.98 -15.90 6.53
C LYS A 339 8.20 -14.59 7.29
N LYS A 340 8.90 -13.63 6.67
CA LYS A 340 9.14 -12.30 7.25
C LYS A 340 7.83 -11.58 7.58
N VAL A 341 6.86 -11.61 6.66
CA VAL A 341 5.50 -11.07 6.92
C VAL A 341 4.85 -11.75 8.12
N ALA A 342 4.95 -13.07 8.27
CA ALA A 342 4.38 -13.77 9.42
C ALA A 342 5.04 -13.38 10.74
N GLU A 343 6.35 -13.16 10.75
CA GLU A 343 7.12 -12.70 11.92
C GLU A 343 6.71 -11.29 12.33
N VAL A 344 6.69 -10.35 11.37
CA VAL A 344 6.32 -8.94 11.63
C VAL A 344 4.88 -8.82 12.12
N LEU A 345 3.93 -9.53 11.50
CA LEU A 345 2.53 -9.50 11.95
C LEU A 345 2.37 -10.01 13.38
N LYS A 346 3.19 -10.99 13.81
CA LYS A 346 3.16 -11.51 15.18
C LYS A 346 3.87 -10.59 16.17
N ALA A 347 5.00 -10.02 15.80
CA ALA A 347 5.81 -9.20 16.69
C ALA A 347 5.19 -7.81 16.89
N ASN A 348 4.72 -7.19 15.80
CA ASN A 348 4.44 -5.74 15.79
C ASN A 348 2.95 -5.41 15.71
N ILE A 349 2.07 -6.36 15.37
CA ILE A 349 0.64 -6.04 15.13
C ILE A 349 -0.28 -6.86 16.03
N LEU A 350 -0.11 -8.17 16.07
CA LEU A 350 -1.00 -9.08 16.78
C LEU A 350 -0.51 -9.31 18.21
N ILE A 351 -1.40 -9.10 19.18
CA ILE A 351 -1.11 -9.29 20.60
C ILE A 351 -2.05 -10.34 21.22
N GLU A 352 -1.56 -11.03 22.23
CA GLU A 352 -2.31 -12.10 22.90
C GLU A 352 -3.35 -11.56 23.89
N LYS A 353 -3.03 -10.45 24.56
CA LYS A 353 -3.90 -9.81 25.57
C LYS A 353 -4.47 -8.50 25.02
N PRO A 354 -5.70 -8.12 25.38
CA PRO A 354 -6.24 -6.81 25.02
C PRO A 354 -5.35 -5.70 25.59
N SER A 355 -5.18 -4.62 24.82
CA SER A 355 -4.46 -3.41 25.23
C SER A 355 -5.11 -2.17 24.63
N GLY A 356 -5.00 -1.02 25.30
CA GLY A 356 -5.57 0.26 24.86
C GLY A 356 -7.02 0.48 25.32
N ASP A 357 -7.77 1.31 24.59
CA ASP A 357 -9.19 1.68 24.86
C ASP A 357 -10.19 0.52 24.62
N ILE A 358 -9.73 -0.72 24.69
CA ILE A 358 -10.62 -1.88 24.68
C ILE A 358 -11.27 -1.92 26.06
N GLU A 359 -12.49 -1.39 26.16
CA GLU A 359 -13.28 -1.53 27.37
C GLU A 359 -13.37 -3.04 27.72
N PRO A 360 -12.91 -3.45 28.91
CA PRO A 360 -13.03 -4.83 29.36
C PRO A 360 -14.50 -5.25 29.45
N ASP A 361 -15.44 -4.31 29.44
CA ASP A 361 -16.83 -4.48 29.84
C ASP A 361 -17.88 -4.75 28.75
N SER A 362 -17.53 -4.69 27.46
CA SER A 362 -18.52 -5.13 26.45
C SER A 362 -18.67 -6.66 26.49
N GLU A 363 -19.87 -7.18 26.77
CA GLU A 363 -20.10 -8.63 26.95
C GLU A 363 -19.56 -9.49 25.79
N TRP A 364 -19.56 -8.95 24.57
CA TRP A 364 -19.05 -9.66 23.39
C TRP A 364 -17.51 -9.64 23.29
N THR A 365 -16.82 -8.67 23.91
CA THR A 365 -15.35 -8.72 24.09
C THR A 365 -14.95 -9.60 25.27
N LYS A 366 -15.82 -9.76 26.28
CA LYS A 366 -15.66 -10.73 27.38
C LYS A 366 -15.86 -12.18 26.97
N SER A 367 -16.62 -12.44 25.89
CA SER A 367 -16.81 -13.81 25.40
C SER A 367 -15.47 -14.44 25.04
N VAL A 368 -15.03 -15.37 25.88
CA VAL A 368 -13.71 -16.04 26.00
C VAL A 368 -13.20 -16.67 24.69
N ASP A 369 -14.05 -16.74 23.66
CA ASP A 369 -13.66 -17.21 22.35
C ASP A 369 -14.10 -16.22 21.27
N ARG A 370 -13.24 -15.25 20.93
CA ARG A 370 -13.34 -14.50 19.65
C ARG A 370 -13.09 -15.43 18.44
N GLY A 371 -13.38 -16.73 18.55
CA GLY A 371 -12.98 -17.76 17.59
C GLY A 371 -11.47 -17.78 17.41
N SER A 372 -10.69 -17.71 18.50
CA SER A 372 -9.22 -17.56 18.53
C SER A 372 -8.64 -16.34 17.78
N LEU A 373 -9.42 -15.27 17.60
CA LEU A 373 -8.92 -14.01 17.03
C LEU A 373 -8.01 -13.29 18.03
N LEU A 374 -6.74 -13.12 17.65
CA LEU A 374 -5.78 -12.28 18.36
C LEU A 374 -6.23 -10.81 18.33
N TYR A 375 -5.85 -10.06 19.36
CA TYR A 375 -6.05 -8.63 19.42
C TYR A 375 -5.03 -7.92 18.50
N ILE A 376 -5.31 -6.68 18.15
CA ILE A 376 -4.37 -5.79 17.47
C ILE A 376 -3.88 -4.75 18.48
N ASN A 377 -2.62 -4.36 18.38
CA ASN A 377 -2.04 -3.34 19.26
C ASN A 377 -2.70 -1.95 19.08
N PRO A 378 -2.56 -1.04 20.06
CA PRO A 378 -3.25 0.25 20.04
C PRO A 378 -2.90 1.12 18.81
N PRO A 379 -1.65 1.20 18.33
CA PRO A 379 -1.34 1.89 17.08
C PRO A 379 -2.11 1.34 15.87
N CYS A 380 -2.27 0.02 15.77
CA CYS A 380 -3.03 -0.61 14.69
C CYS A 380 -4.55 -0.40 14.84
N GLN A 381 -5.05 -0.31 16.08
CA GLN A 381 -6.44 0.08 16.35
C GLN A 381 -6.72 1.47 15.79
N GLU A 382 -5.87 2.45 16.11
CA GLU A 382 -6.00 3.83 15.64
C GLU A 382 -5.91 3.94 14.11
N PHE A 383 -4.99 3.19 13.49
CA PHE A 383 -4.90 3.06 12.04
C PHE A 383 -6.23 2.64 11.41
N PHE A 384 -6.90 1.62 11.97
CA PHE A 384 -8.18 1.15 11.44
C PHE A 384 -9.34 2.12 11.69
N ILE A 385 -9.30 2.92 12.76
CA ILE A 385 -10.29 4.00 13.01
C ILE A 385 -10.17 5.08 11.94
N LYS A 386 -8.96 5.59 11.71
CA LYS A 386 -8.70 6.59 10.67
C LYS A 386 -9.01 6.05 9.27
N LEU A 387 -8.67 4.79 9.00
CA LEU A 387 -9.04 4.12 7.76
C LEU A 387 -10.56 4.03 7.60
N THR A 388 -11.31 3.77 8.68
CA THR A 388 -12.78 3.74 8.65
C THR A 388 -13.38 5.10 8.28
N GLN A 389 -12.87 6.19 8.88
CA GLN A 389 -13.30 7.55 8.54
C GLN A 389 -13.07 7.85 7.06
N LEU A 390 -11.89 7.51 6.53
CA LEU A 390 -11.57 7.69 5.12
C LEU A 390 -12.45 6.83 4.20
N VAL A 391 -12.71 5.59 4.59
CA VAL A 391 -13.59 4.69 3.84
C VAL A 391 -15.00 5.27 3.70
N PHE A 392 -15.53 5.91 4.75
CA PHE A 392 -16.84 6.57 4.69
C PHE A 392 -16.84 7.91 3.99
N SER A 393 -15.73 8.68 4.01
CA SER A 393 -15.65 9.91 3.20
C SER A 393 -15.66 9.63 1.69
N LYS A 394 -15.33 8.39 1.28
CA LYS A 394 -15.41 7.91 -0.12
C LYS A 394 -16.64 7.02 -0.41
N GLU A 395 -17.65 7.05 0.47
CA GLU A 395 -18.94 6.38 0.22
C GLU A 395 -19.77 7.18 -0.80
N LYS A 396 -20.24 6.52 -1.85
CA LYS A 396 -21.14 7.12 -2.86
C LYS A 396 -22.57 7.20 -2.32
N ARG A 397 -23.41 8.04 -2.93
CA ARG A 397 -24.84 8.20 -2.56
C ARG A 397 -25.63 6.88 -2.52
N ASN A 398 -25.23 5.87 -3.31
CA ASN A 398 -25.86 4.55 -3.35
C ASN A 398 -25.33 3.57 -2.29
N GLY A 399 -24.48 4.02 -1.36
CA GLY A 399 -23.84 3.21 -0.32
C GLY A 399 -22.69 2.33 -0.81
N SER A 400 -22.28 2.44 -2.08
CA SER A 400 -21.09 1.76 -2.59
C SER A 400 -19.83 2.55 -2.25
N ILE A 401 -18.73 1.85 -1.97
CA ILE A 401 -17.45 2.48 -1.63
C ILE A 401 -16.57 2.54 -2.87
N ASP A 402 -16.01 3.72 -3.14
CA ASP A 402 -15.01 3.86 -4.20
C ASP A 402 -13.64 3.34 -3.73
N TYR A 403 -13.41 2.03 -3.89
CA TYR A 403 -12.18 1.39 -3.43
C TYR A 403 -10.91 1.99 -4.05
N GLU A 404 -10.99 2.45 -5.31
CA GLU A 404 -9.85 3.08 -5.99
C GLU A 404 -9.52 4.41 -5.33
N SER A 405 -10.54 5.22 -5.05
CA SER A 405 -10.37 6.50 -4.36
C SER A 405 -9.83 6.31 -2.94
N VAL A 406 -10.33 5.32 -2.18
CA VAL A 406 -9.81 5.03 -0.83
C VAL A 406 -8.34 4.66 -0.89
N ILE A 407 -7.95 3.70 -1.73
CA ILE A 407 -6.55 3.25 -1.83
C ILE A 407 -5.64 4.41 -2.26
N SER A 408 -6.05 5.18 -3.28
CA SER A 408 -5.30 6.36 -3.70
C SER A 408 -5.20 7.42 -2.60
N THR A 409 -6.18 7.52 -1.71
CA THR A 409 -6.14 8.49 -0.61
C THR A 409 -5.27 7.97 0.53
N VAL A 410 -5.33 6.67 0.86
CA VAL A 410 -4.44 6.04 1.86
C VAL A 410 -2.99 6.26 1.48
N SER A 411 -2.62 6.00 0.22
CA SER A 411 -1.26 6.19 -0.28
C SER A 411 -0.80 7.65 -0.31
N LYS A 412 -1.73 8.60 -0.19
CA LYS A 412 -1.52 10.04 -0.16
C LYS A 412 -1.97 10.61 1.19
N SER A 413 -1.77 9.87 2.27
CA SER A 413 -2.18 10.31 3.59
C SER A 413 -1.24 9.78 4.65
N ASP A 414 -1.35 10.36 5.85
CA ASP A 414 -0.60 9.94 7.04
C ASP A 414 -0.81 8.46 7.39
N LEU A 415 -1.89 7.82 6.90
CA LEU A 415 -2.11 6.39 7.09
C LEU A 415 -0.98 5.52 6.52
N SER A 416 -0.33 5.96 5.43
CA SER A 416 0.82 5.23 4.87
C SER A 416 2.05 5.30 5.77
N VAL A 417 2.26 6.44 6.43
CA VAL A 417 3.35 6.64 7.40
C VAL A 417 3.06 5.92 8.71
N GLU A 418 1.81 5.96 9.18
CA GLU A 418 1.36 5.18 10.33
C GLU A 418 1.54 3.68 10.09
N TRP A 419 1.24 3.21 8.86
CA TRP A 419 1.51 1.84 8.46
C TRP A 419 3.01 1.50 8.47
N ASP A 420 3.85 2.39 7.95
CA ASP A 420 5.30 2.19 7.96
C ASP A 420 5.84 2.06 9.39
N SER A 421 5.40 2.95 10.28
CA SER A 421 5.74 2.89 11.71
C SER A 421 5.27 1.59 12.37
N LEU A 422 4.07 1.08 12.02
CA LEU A 422 3.55 -0.20 12.51
C LEU A 422 4.39 -1.41 12.09
N ILE A 423 4.98 -1.36 10.90
CA ILE A 423 5.81 -2.44 10.34
C ILE A 423 7.28 -2.27 10.74
N SER A 424 7.69 -1.06 11.14
CA SER A 424 9.01 -0.74 11.72
C SER A 424 10.15 -1.25 10.86
N ASP A 425 10.11 -0.94 9.56
CA ASP A 425 11.18 -1.23 8.57
C ASP A 425 11.47 -2.72 8.41
N SER A 426 10.66 -3.57 9.03
CA SER A 426 10.92 -5.00 9.10
C SER A 426 10.56 -5.72 7.80
N LEU A 427 9.93 -5.04 6.84
CA LEU A 427 9.61 -5.55 5.52
C LEU A 427 10.23 -4.67 4.44
N ASP A 428 10.62 -5.30 3.33
CA ASP A 428 10.94 -4.57 2.10
C ASP A 428 9.78 -3.64 1.73
N GLU A 429 10.11 -2.45 1.24
CA GLU A 429 9.15 -1.39 0.92
C GLU A 429 8.04 -1.87 -0.01
N THR A 430 8.39 -2.58 -1.08
CA THR A 430 7.43 -3.08 -2.06
C THR A 430 6.50 -4.11 -1.42
N VAL A 431 7.04 -4.96 -0.54
CA VAL A 431 6.27 -5.97 0.20
C VAL A 431 5.33 -5.33 1.20
N SER A 432 5.84 -4.38 2.02
CA SER A 432 5.07 -3.64 3.01
C SER A 432 3.90 -2.91 2.36
N PHE A 433 4.17 -2.24 1.25
CA PHE A 433 3.18 -1.46 0.54
C PHE A 433 2.11 -2.31 -0.16
N ASN A 434 2.51 -3.45 -0.75
CA ASN A 434 1.56 -4.42 -1.28
C ASN A 434 0.65 -5.00 -0.20
N LEU A 435 1.21 -5.30 0.98
CA LEU A 435 0.46 -5.78 2.13
C LEU A 435 -0.56 -4.73 2.61
N LEU A 436 -0.15 -3.46 2.74
CA LEU A 436 -1.05 -2.34 3.07
C LEU A 436 -2.24 -2.27 2.10
N ASN A 437 -1.99 -2.30 0.79
CA ASN A 437 -3.05 -2.22 -0.22
C ASN A 437 -4.05 -3.36 -0.11
N GLU A 438 -3.57 -4.59 0.10
CA GLU A 438 -4.43 -5.75 0.25
C GLU A 438 -5.24 -5.71 1.57
N ILE A 439 -4.66 -5.18 2.65
CA ILE A 439 -5.36 -4.94 3.93
C ILE A 439 -6.45 -3.89 3.74
N VAL A 440 -6.14 -2.73 3.15
CA VAL A 440 -7.10 -1.67 2.86
C VAL A 440 -8.24 -2.21 1.99
N LEU A 441 -7.93 -2.96 0.94
CA LEU A 441 -8.93 -3.55 0.07
C LEU A 441 -9.84 -4.54 0.80
N CYS A 442 -9.27 -5.42 1.63
CA CYS A 442 -10.03 -6.36 2.46
C CYS A 442 -10.90 -5.64 3.50
N PHE A 443 -10.37 -4.57 4.09
CA PHE A 443 -11.06 -3.76 5.06
C PHE A 443 -12.24 -3.03 4.42
N CYS A 444 -12.04 -2.34 3.30
CA CYS A 444 -13.10 -1.66 2.56
C CYS A 444 -14.24 -2.61 2.17
N ARG A 445 -13.91 -3.83 1.73
CA ARG A 445 -14.91 -4.86 1.39
C ARG A 445 -15.71 -5.33 2.61
N THR A 446 -15.06 -5.47 3.76
CA THR A 446 -15.68 -5.98 4.98
C THR A 446 -16.48 -4.89 5.70
N CYS A 447 -15.85 -3.74 5.93
CA CYS A 447 -16.44 -2.56 6.55
C CYS A 447 -17.60 -2.03 5.71
N GLY A 448 -17.40 -1.83 4.40
CA GLY A 448 -18.43 -1.29 3.51
C GLY A 448 -19.69 -2.16 3.43
N ARG A 449 -19.53 -3.49 3.34
CA ARG A 449 -20.70 -4.40 3.36
C ARG A 449 -21.44 -4.37 4.69
N GLY A 450 -20.73 -4.19 5.80
CA GLY A 450 -21.30 -4.14 7.13
C GLY A 450 -22.05 -2.85 7.43
N PHE A 451 -21.39 -1.71 7.22
CA PHE A 451 -21.93 -0.40 7.55
C PHE A 451 -22.96 0.10 6.53
N ALA A 452 -22.71 -0.05 5.22
CA ALA A 452 -23.71 0.34 4.22
C ALA A 452 -25.02 -0.45 4.41
N LYS A 453 -24.92 -1.73 4.79
CA LYS A 453 -26.10 -2.55 5.11
C LYS A 453 -26.82 -2.06 6.38
N ARG A 454 -26.09 -1.63 7.41
CA ARG A 454 -26.68 -1.04 8.63
C ARG A 454 -27.37 0.29 8.34
N ARG A 455 -26.70 1.22 7.65
CA ARG A 455 -27.28 2.51 7.24
C ARG A 455 -28.52 2.31 6.39
N LEU A 456 -28.44 1.47 5.36
CA LEU A 456 -29.56 1.15 4.48
C LEU A 456 -30.72 0.47 5.22
N ASN A 457 -30.45 -0.37 6.22
CA ASN A 457 -31.49 -0.93 7.09
C ASN A 457 -32.13 0.15 7.97
N ALA A 458 -31.35 1.06 8.54
CA ALA A 458 -31.85 2.19 9.33
C ALA A 458 -32.76 3.10 8.47
N THR A 459 -32.33 3.49 7.27
CA THR A 459 -33.14 4.29 6.33
C THR A 459 -34.44 3.58 5.94
N ARG A 460 -34.41 2.24 5.81
CA ARG A 460 -35.58 1.43 5.47
C ARG A 460 -36.47 1.11 6.68
N LYS A 461 -36.19 1.66 7.87
CA LYS A 461 -36.83 1.31 9.15
C LYS A 461 -36.88 -0.21 9.39
N LYS A 462 -35.92 -0.95 8.84
CA LYS A 462 -35.77 -2.39 9.09
C LYS A 462 -35.02 -2.57 10.39
N PHE A 463 -35.32 -3.66 11.10
CA PHE A 463 -34.59 -4.02 12.31
C PHE A 463 -33.09 -3.89 12.05
N LEU A 464 -32.43 -3.04 12.84
CA LEU A 464 -30.99 -2.81 12.76
C LEU A 464 -30.32 -4.12 13.17
N VAL A 465 -30.08 -4.98 12.19
CA VAL A 465 -29.23 -6.14 12.40
C VAL A 465 -27.86 -5.57 12.74
N SER A 466 -27.50 -5.60 14.03
CA SER A 466 -26.15 -5.28 14.48
C SER A 466 -25.19 -6.09 13.60
N MET A 467 -24.14 -5.43 13.10
CA MET A 467 -23.15 -5.97 12.16
C MET A 467 -22.92 -7.44 12.51
N PRO A 468 -23.27 -8.42 11.62
CA PRO A 468 -23.58 -9.81 11.98
C PRO A 468 -22.60 -10.25 13.03
N THR A 469 -23.08 -10.16 14.25
CA THR A 469 -22.19 -10.00 15.37
C THR A 469 -21.72 -11.43 15.56
N ARG A 470 -20.49 -11.68 15.10
CA ARG A 470 -20.03 -13.04 14.79
C ARG A 470 -20.11 -13.94 16.02
N HIS A 471 -20.36 -13.41 17.22
CA HIS A 471 -20.80 -14.18 18.38
C HIS A 471 -22.04 -15.06 18.09
N LEU A 472 -23.06 -14.58 17.35
CA LEU A 472 -24.23 -15.38 16.92
C LEU A 472 -23.87 -16.46 15.90
N VAL A 473 -22.76 -16.30 15.16
CA VAL A 473 -22.27 -17.28 14.19
C VAL A 473 -21.26 -18.24 14.83
N ALA A 474 -20.51 -17.79 15.83
CA ALA A 474 -19.55 -18.57 16.60
C ALA A 474 -20.25 -19.46 17.63
N SER A 475 -21.33 -18.98 18.27
CA SER A 475 -22.15 -19.78 19.19
C SER A 475 -22.84 -20.96 18.50
N ARG A 476 -23.11 -20.88 17.19
CA ARG A 476 -23.71 -21.96 16.39
C ARG A 476 -22.74 -23.07 15.97
N LYS A 477 -21.47 -23.00 16.37
CA LYS A 477 -20.44 -23.99 16.02
C LYS A 477 -19.93 -24.81 17.21
N LYS A 478 -20.60 -24.73 18.37
CA LYS A 478 -20.42 -25.73 19.43
C LYS A 478 -21.20 -26.99 19.09
#